data_AF-A0A7V9LBL6-F1
#
_entry.id   AF-A0A7V9LBL6-F1
#
_cell.length_a   1.000
_cell.length_b   1.000
_cell.length_c   1.000
_cell.angle_alpha   90.00
_cell.angle_beta   90.00
_cell.angle_gamma   90.00
#
_symmetry.space_group_name_H-M   'P 1'
#
loop_
_entity.id
_entity.type
_entity.pdbx_description
1 polymer ?
#
loop_
_entity_poly.entity_id
_entity_poly.type
_entity_poly.pdbx_seq_one_letter_code
_entity_poly.pdbx_strand_id
1 'polypeptide(L)'
;MRWSSILLVACGSAAPPPVQPVVVVAPEPPTPTAPPARVTCGDAGTILRGTVEDSRKAGPAKEAAIASACLYDKWSQTILDCIGTELESRGCLKQLTEEQRAALDTKMVAWTDTYPDETWDSAADEEAAEPEIACADVIGDVATYAPLLTVVGDERELAVKARQRVVLASCATWSRPIRLCFQTTPIPVCRTKLPPDREAALAASFASIDAVLGRIATAKKKPAATYDCKAVVARHYSDGAWKGKAELPKNPKATRAELAKQAAERKQLIADSRKAMLDACTAEAWPATQRVCELEGGGETCAPGRGVRWGFPAASVTTKTGIAECDSYSQTVAAWIGCDKVPQQAKDAMQQAFDAMRDSFKTATGAQAPALASACKQGDDALRQAMRSLGCTP
;
A
#
# COMPACT_ATOMS: atom_id res chain seq x y z
N MET A 1 -23.27 20.83 57.61
CA MET A 1 -22.43 21.96 57.14
C MET A 1 -21.03 21.42 56.88
N ARG A 2 -20.68 21.17 55.61
CA ARG A 2 -19.35 20.67 55.21
C ARG A 2 -18.63 21.82 54.50
N TRP A 3 -17.52 22.25 55.09
CA TRP A 3 -16.61 23.23 54.51
C TRP A 3 -15.78 22.56 53.41
N SER A 4 -15.94 23.04 52.18
CA SER A 4 -15.05 22.73 51.06
C SER A 4 -13.90 23.72 51.05
N SER A 5 -12.69 23.25 51.33
CA SER A 5 -11.47 24.02 51.16
C SER A 5 -11.13 24.13 49.67
N ILE A 6 -11.19 25.35 49.14
CA ILE A 6 -10.75 25.69 47.78
C ILE A 6 -9.23 25.89 47.83
N LEU A 7 -8.49 24.99 47.17
CA LEU A 7 -7.05 25.14 46.93
C LEU A 7 -6.86 26.02 45.69
N LEU A 8 -6.53 27.29 45.91
CA LEU A 8 -6.05 28.22 44.88
C LEU A 8 -4.57 27.89 44.57
N VAL A 9 -4.32 27.25 43.43
CA VAL A 9 -2.97 27.11 42.87
C VAL A 9 -2.62 28.42 42.15
N ALA A 10 -1.76 29.23 42.78
CA ALA A 10 -1.19 30.41 42.15
C ALA A 10 -0.13 29.97 41.12
N CYS A 11 -0.46 30.04 39.84
CA CYS A 11 0.52 29.99 38.76
C CYS A 11 1.37 31.27 38.83
N GLY A 12 2.51 31.19 39.51
CA GLY A 12 3.55 32.21 39.43
C GLY A 12 4.06 32.28 38.00
N SER A 13 3.71 33.37 37.30
CA SER A 13 4.31 33.75 36.03
C SER A 13 5.77 34.13 36.27
N ALA A 14 6.66 33.13 36.30
CA ALA A 14 8.07 33.38 36.08
C ALA A 14 8.21 33.96 34.67
N ALA A 15 8.71 35.18 34.58
CA ALA A 15 9.04 35.79 33.31
C ALA A 15 9.95 34.83 32.54
N PRO A 16 9.65 34.54 31.26
CA PRO A 16 10.54 33.71 30.45
C PRO A 16 11.94 34.32 30.52
N PRO A 17 13.00 33.50 30.57
CA PRO A 17 14.36 34.01 30.47
C PRO A 17 14.43 34.92 29.24
N PRO A 18 15.17 36.05 29.30
CA PRO A 18 15.31 36.93 28.15
C PRO A 18 15.70 36.04 26.98
N VAL A 19 14.82 35.99 25.99
CA VAL A 19 15.08 35.34 24.72
C VAL A 19 16.37 36.00 24.26
N GLN A 20 17.49 35.28 24.41
CA GLN A 20 18.70 35.69 23.71
C GLN A 20 18.22 35.86 22.27
N PRO A 21 18.44 37.02 21.63
CA PRO A 21 18.09 37.17 20.24
C PRO A 21 18.72 35.97 19.56
N VAL A 22 17.87 35.04 19.13
CA VAL A 22 18.28 34.06 18.17
C VAL A 22 18.76 34.97 17.07
N VAL A 23 20.08 34.97 16.86
CA VAL A 23 20.62 35.49 15.62
C VAL A 23 19.92 34.59 14.62
N VAL A 24 18.79 35.08 14.11
CA VAL A 24 18.20 34.63 12.87
C VAL A 24 19.31 34.99 11.92
N VAL A 25 20.26 34.06 11.77
CA VAL A 25 21.08 33.98 10.59
C VAL A 25 20.01 33.96 9.53
N ALA A 26 19.84 35.10 8.85
CA ALA A 26 18.93 35.19 7.73
C ALA A 26 19.23 33.93 6.92
N PRO A 27 18.22 33.08 6.65
CA PRO A 27 18.47 31.84 5.92
C PRO A 27 19.34 32.24 4.75
N GLU A 28 20.54 31.64 4.65
CA GLU A 28 21.45 31.94 3.56
C GLU A 28 20.58 31.90 2.30
N PRO A 29 20.59 32.98 1.47
CA PRO A 29 19.80 33.00 0.26
C PRO A 29 20.07 31.67 -0.44
N PRO A 30 19.01 30.88 -0.75
CA PRO A 30 19.17 29.51 -1.18
C PRO A 30 20.24 29.51 -2.27
N THR A 31 21.35 28.85 -2.00
CA THR A 31 22.46 28.75 -2.94
C THR A 31 21.83 28.37 -4.26
N PRO A 32 22.03 29.15 -5.35
CA PRO A 32 21.36 28.90 -6.62
C PRO A 32 21.46 27.42 -6.92
N THR A 33 20.33 26.72 -6.88
CA THR A 33 20.31 25.27 -7.03
C THR A 33 21.01 24.99 -8.35
N ALA A 34 22.11 24.25 -8.30
CA ALA A 34 22.84 23.89 -9.50
C ALA A 34 21.82 23.32 -10.50
N PRO A 35 21.85 23.75 -11.78
CA PRO A 35 20.93 23.21 -12.77
C PRO A 35 21.02 21.68 -12.72
N PRO A 36 19.88 20.97 -12.85
CA PRO A 36 19.89 19.52 -12.84
C PRO A 36 20.90 19.01 -13.88
N ALA A 37 21.65 17.98 -13.52
CA ALA A 37 22.59 17.36 -14.44
C ALA A 37 21.84 16.90 -15.69
N ARG A 38 22.43 17.13 -16.86
CA ARG A 38 21.84 16.72 -18.14
C ARG A 38 21.91 15.21 -18.28
N VAL A 39 20.85 14.63 -18.84
CA VAL A 39 20.78 13.20 -19.14
C VAL A 39 21.81 12.87 -20.20
N THR A 40 22.63 11.86 -19.93
CA THR A 40 23.67 11.35 -20.84
C THR A 40 23.18 10.10 -21.58
N CYS A 41 23.90 9.68 -22.63
CA CYS A 41 23.62 8.40 -23.28
C CYS A 41 23.77 7.18 -22.34
N GLY A 42 24.60 7.29 -21.30
CA GLY A 42 24.70 6.26 -20.26
C GLY A 42 23.41 6.16 -19.44
N ASP A 43 22.92 7.31 -18.96
CA ASP A 43 21.65 7.40 -18.23
C ASP A 43 20.48 6.87 -19.08
N ALA A 44 20.44 7.25 -20.36
CA ALA A 44 19.44 6.76 -21.30
C ALA A 44 19.49 5.24 -21.46
N GLY A 45 20.69 4.64 -21.49
CA GLY A 45 20.87 3.19 -21.51
C GLY A 45 20.30 2.53 -20.25
N THR A 46 20.58 3.07 -19.07
CA THR A 46 20.06 2.53 -17.79
C THR A 46 18.54 2.65 -17.69
N ILE A 47 17.98 3.80 -18.10
CA ILE A 47 16.54 4.08 -18.04
C ILE A 47 15.77 3.19 -19.03
N LEU A 48 16.18 3.17 -20.30
CA LEU A 48 15.47 2.45 -21.37
C LEU A 48 15.62 0.94 -21.29
N ARG A 49 16.62 0.44 -20.58
CA ARG A 49 16.77 -0.99 -20.27
C ARG A 49 15.51 -1.56 -19.61
N GLY A 50 14.85 -0.76 -18.76
CA GLY A 50 13.71 -1.17 -17.96
C GLY A 50 14.07 -2.18 -16.87
N THR A 51 13.05 -2.84 -16.30
CA THR A 51 13.22 -3.97 -15.39
C THR A 51 13.58 -5.21 -16.19
N VAL A 52 14.86 -5.37 -16.54
CA VAL A 52 15.36 -6.68 -16.99
C VAL A 52 15.32 -7.59 -15.78
N GLU A 53 14.45 -8.59 -15.79
CA GLU A 53 14.32 -9.56 -14.70
C GLU A 53 15.62 -10.36 -14.58
N ASP A 54 16.48 -9.95 -13.64
CA ASP A 54 17.53 -10.73 -12.99
C ASP A 54 18.62 -11.44 -13.82
N SER A 55 18.71 -11.25 -15.13
CA SER A 55 19.91 -11.72 -15.84
C SER A 55 21.08 -10.74 -15.60
N ARG A 56 21.99 -11.13 -14.69
CA ARG A 56 23.24 -10.39 -14.37
C ARG A 56 24.06 -9.98 -15.60
N LYS A 57 23.82 -10.60 -16.76
CA LYS A 57 24.55 -10.36 -18.01
C LYS A 57 23.72 -9.64 -19.08
N ALA A 58 22.43 -9.93 -19.28
CA ALA A 58 21.68 -9.31 -20.37
C ALA A 58 21.37 -7.84 -20.08
N GLY A 59 21.12 -7.50 -18.81
CA GLY A 59 20.87 -6.12 -18.39
C GLY A 59 21.98 -5.14 -18.79
N PRO A 60 23.22 -5.31 -18.31
CA PRO A 60 24.34 -4.44 -18.69
C PRO A 60 24.62 -4.45 -20.20
N ALA A 61 24.44 -5.59 -20.89
CA ALA A 61 24.62 -5.68 -22.33
C ALA A 61 23.57 -4.85 -23.09
N LYS A 62 22.31 -4.83 -22.63
CA LYS A 62 21.22 -4.03 -23.19
C LYS A 62 21.48 -2.54 -23.01
N GLU A 63 21.87 -2.15 -21.80
CA GLU A 63 22.27 -0.77 -21.48
C GLU A 63 23.41 -0.30 -22.39
N ALA A 64 24.46 -1.12 -22.55
CA ALA A 64 25.59 -0.80 -23.41
C ALA A 64 25.17 -0.69 -24.89
N ALA A 65 24.28 -1.56 -25.36
CA ALA A 65 23.78 -1.51 -26.73
C ALA A 65 22.99 -0.20 -26.99
N ILE A 66 22.08 0.18 -26.10
CA ILE A 66 21.30 1.44 -26.18
C ILE A 66 22.24 2.65 -26.10
N ALA A 67 23.13 2.69 -25.11
CA ALA A 67 24.09 3.79 -24.96
C ALA A 67 24.99 3.93 -26.19
N SER A 68 25.40 2.81 -26.81
CA SER A 68 26.21 2.83 -28.03
C SER A 68 25.45 3.36 -29.24
N ALA A 69 24.14 3.05 -29.38
CA ALA A 69 23.28 3.64 -30.41
C ALA A 69 23.22 5.15 -30.21
N CYS A 70 22.88 5.59 -29.00
CA CYS A 70 22.80 7.00 -28.65
C CYS A 70 24.09 7.78 -28.95
N LEU A 71 25.25 7.25 -28.57
CA LEU A 71 26.55 7.89 -28.80
C LEU A 71 26.93 7.94 -30.28
N TYR A 72 26.71 6.84 -31.01
CA TYR A 72 27.08 6.74 -32.43
C TYR A 72 26.18 7.64 -33.30
N ASP A 73 24.88 7.59 -33.05
CA ASP A 73 23.85 8.30 -33.81
C ASP A 73 23.60 9.73 -33.32
N LYS A 74 24.33 10.15 -32.27
CA LYS A 74 24.30 11.50 -31.69
C LYS A 74 22.87 11.96 -31.39
N TRP A 75 22.16 11.20 -30.57
CA TRP A 75 20.79 11.57 -30.16
C TRP A 75 20.77 12.98 -29.58
N SER A 76 19.72 13.72 -29.89
CA SER A 76 19.62 15.12 -29.46
C SER A 76 19.39 15.21 -27.95
N GLN A 77 19.83 16.32 -27.35
CA GLN A 77 19.60 16.56 -25.92
C GLN A 77 18.10 16.58 -25.59
N THR A 78 17.24 17.01 -26.51
CA THR A 78 15.77 16.98 -26.34
C THR A 78 15.24 15.57 -26.13
N ILE A 79 15.78 14.59 -26.85
CA ILE A 79 15.40 13.18 -26.68
C ILE A 79 15.92 12.64 -25.34
N LEU A 80 17.15 12.98 -24.98
CA LEU A 80 17.75 12.58 -23.70
C LEU A 80 16.99 13.19 -22.50
N ASP A 81 16.65 14.46 -22.57
CA ASP A 81 15.88 15.14 -21.53
C ASP A 81 14.49 14.50 -21.40
N CYS A 82 13.81 14.20 -22.52
CA CYS A 82 12.55 13.45 -22.51
C CYS A 82 12.69 12.10 -21.79
N ILE A 83 13.73 11.33 -22.11
CA ILE A 83 13.98 10.02 -21.48
C ILE A 83 14.16 10.14 -19.97
N GLY A 84 14.84 11.19 -19.50
CA GLY A 84 15.09 11.39 -18.07
C GLY A 84 13.92 11.96 -17.27
N THR A 85 12.91 12.56 -17.93
CA THR A 85 11.81 13.23 -17.24
C THR A 85 10.46 12.49 -17.33
N GLU A 86 10.23 11.73 -18.40
CA GLU A 86 8.94 11.06 -18.62
C GLU A 86 8.85 9.72 -17.90
N LEU A 87 7.66 9.43 -17.33
CA LEU A 87 7.33 8.15 -16.73
C LEU A 87 7.40 6.99 -17.75
N GLU A 88 7.06 7.27 -19.01
CA GLU A 88 7.13 6.34 -20.14
C GLU A 88 8.31 6.68 -21.07
N SER A 89 9.54 6.53 -20.57
CA SER A 89 10.76 6.98 -21.27
C SER A 89 10.94 6.38 -22.67
N ARG A 90 10.35 5.21 -22.97
CA ARG A 90 10.38 4.59 -24.31
C ARG A 90 9.61 5.41 -25.35
N GLY A 91 8.55 6.11 -24.96
CA GLY A 91 7.77 6.97 -25.86
C GLY A 91 8.62 8.06 -26.51
N CYS A 92 9.69 8.50 -25.85
CA CYS A 92 10.64 9.47 -26.36
C CYS A 92 11.42 8.98 -27.60
N LEU A 93 11.55 7.66 -27.80
CA LEU A 93 12.20 7.08 -28.98
C LEU A 93 11.44 7.39 -30.28
N LYS A 94 10.17 7.79 -30.19
CA LYS A 94 9.38 8.26 -31.34
C LYS A 94 9.93 9.55 -31.96
N GLN A 95 10.73 10.31 -31.21
CA GLN A 95 11.40 11.52 -31.68
C GLN A 95 12.72 11.22 -32.42
N LEU A 96 13.21 9.98 -32.38
CA LEU A 96 14.33 9.56 -33.21
C LEU A 96 13.93 9.62 -34.68
N THR A 97 14.87 10.04 -35.52
CA THR A 97 14.73 9.90 -36.98
C THR A 97 14.62 8.42 -37.35
N GLU A 98 14.08 8.14 -38.54
CA GLU A 98 13.92 6.78 -39.04
C GLU A 98 15.25 6.01 -39.08
N GLU A 99 16.33 6.68 -39.52
CA GLU A 99 17.69 6.09 -39.55
C GLU A 99 18.19 5.72 -38.14
N GLN A 100 18.03 6.63 -37.17
CA GLN A 100 18.46 6.40 -35.78
C GLN A 100 17.63 5.28 -35.13
N ARG A 101 16.34 5.18 -35.45
CA ARG A 101 15.48 4.09 -34.98
C ARG A 101 15.90 2.76 -35.56
N ALA A 102 16.12 2.68 -36.87
CA ALA A 102 16.59 1.46 -37.52
C ALA A 102 17.95 0.99 -36.98
N ALA A 103 18.85 1.92 -36.67
CA ALA A 103 20.15 1.62 -36.06
C ALA A 103 20.01 1.08 -34.63
N LEU A 104 19.14 1.67 -33.82
CA LEU A 104 18.80 1.15 -32.50
C LEU A 104 18.18 -0.24 -32.59
N ASP A 105 17.19 -0.43 -33.46
CA ASP A 105 16.50 -1.72 -33.65
C ASP A 105 17.48 -2.81 -34.09
N THR A 106 18.41 -2.50 -35.00
CA THR A 106 19.47 -3.44 -35.41
C THR A 106 20.31 -3.90 -34.21
N LYS A 107 20.67 -2.99 -33.30
CA LYS A 107 21.42 -3.34 -32.08
C LYS A 107 20.57 -4.16 -31.11
N MET A 108 19.27 -3.89 -31.04
CA MET A 108 18.36 -4.62 -30.17
C MET A 108 18.07 -6.02 -30.69
N VAL A 109 17.95 -6.22 -32.01
CA VAL A 109 17.90 -7.55 -32.63
C VAL A 109 19.16 -8.35 -32.30
N ALA A 110 20.35 -7.77 -32.50
CA ALA A 110 21.61 -8.45 -32.17
C ALA A 110 21.72 -8.80 -30.68
N TRP A 111 21.17 -7.95 -29.81
CA TRP A 111 21.08 -8.23 -28.38
C TRP A 111 20.10 -9.38 -28.10
N THR A 112 18.90 -9.37 -28.67
CA THR A 112 17.88 -10.43 -28.51
C THR A 112 18.39 -11.78 -29.03
N ASP A 113 19.12 -11.80 -30.15
CA ASP A 113 19.76 -13.01 -30.67
C ASP A 113 20.78 -13.61 -29.68
N THR A 114 21.43 -12.75 -28.89
CA THR A 114 22.37 -13.16 -27.84
C THR A 114 21.67 -13.60 -26.55
N TYR A 115 20.47 -13.06 -26.29
CA TYR A 115 19.69 -13.28 -25.08
C TYR A 115 18.22 -13.64 -25.43
N PRO A 116 17.95 -14.84 -25.98
CA PRO A 116 16.65 -15.19 -26.54
C PRO A 116 15.53 -15.35 -25.51
N ASP A 117 15.87 -15.55 -24.24
CA ASP A 117 14.90 -15.63 -23.13
C ASP A 117 14.45 -14.23 -22.66
N GLU A 118 15.04 -13.17 -23.22
CA GLU A 118 14.76 -11.78 -22.86
C GLU A 118 14.09 -11.08 -24.05
N THR A 119 12.97 -10.41 -23.81
CA THR A 119 12.26 -9.69 -24.87
C THR A 119 12.69 -8.23 -24.93
N TRP A 120 13.01 -7.77 -26.14
CA TRP A 120 12.97 -6.35 -26.48
C TRP A 120 11.63 -6.07 -27.14
N ASP A 121 10.70 -5.47 -26.39
CA ASP A 121 9.52 -4.86 -27.00
C ASP A 121 10.01 -3.64 -27.77
N SER A 122 10.07 -3.75 -29.09
CA SER A 122 10.44 -2.64 -29.95
C SER A 122 9.40 -1.52 -29.77
N ALA A 123 9.86 -0.28 -29.61
CA ALA A 123 8.95 0.88 -29.60
C ALA A 123 8.25 1.10 -30.96
N ALA A 124 8.68 0.36 -32.00
CA ALA A 124 8.10 0.38 -33.34
C ALA A 124 6.86 -0.52 -33.46
N ASP A 125 6.75 -1.60 -32.68
CA ASP A 125 5.54 -2.45 -32.65
C ASP A 125 4.51 -2.01 -31.58
N GLU A 126 4.83 -0.97 -30.79
CA GLU A 126 3.86 -0.21 -29.99
C GLU A 126 3.01 0.76 -30.83
N GLU A 127 3.20 0.77 -32.16
CA GLU A 127 2.35 1.51 -33.09
C GLU A 127 0.97 0.84 -33.15
N ALA A 128 0.10 1.28 -32.24
CA ALA A 128 -1.26 0.84 -31.97
C ALA A 128 -1.43 -0.38 -31.03
N ALA A 129 -0.60 -0.49 -29.99
CA ALA A 129 -1.09 -1.15 -28.78
C ALA A 129 -2.35 -0.38 -28.33
N GLU A 130 -3.52 -0.95 -28.61
CA GLU A 130 -4.77 -0.29 -28.32
C GLU A 130 -4.79 0.11 -26.84
N PRO A 131 -5.23 1.34 -26.50
CA PRO A 131 -5.11 1.87 -25.15
C PRO A 131 -5.64 0.86 -24.14
N GLU A 132 -4.88 0.64 -23.06
CA GLU A 132 -5.29 -0.29 -22.02
C GLU A 132 -6.65 0.16 -21.47
N ILE A 133 -7.59 -0.78 -21.46
CA ILE A 133 -8.91 -0.55 -20.90
C ILE A 133 -8.82 -0.85 -19.40
N ALA A 134 -8.74 0.20 -18.59
CA ALA A 134 -8.66 0.07 -17.14
C ALA A 134 -9.98 -0.47 -16.57
N CYS A 135 -9.87 -1.39 -15.61
CA CYS A 135 -11.03 -2.03 -15.00
C CYS A 135 -11.96 -1.04 -14.28
N ALA A 136 -11.41 0.02 -13.69
CA ALA A 136 -12.21 1.05 -13.02
C ALA A 136 -13.17 1.77 -13.98
N ASP A 137 -12.82 1.85 -15.27
CA ASP A 137 -13.58 2.61 -16.26
C ASP A 137 -14.71 1.80 -16.91
N VAL A 138 -14.68 0.47 -16.81
CA VAL A 138 -15.60 -0.41 -17.56
C VAL A 138 -16.60 -1.17 -16.72
N ILE A 139 -16.37 -1.32 -15.41
CA ILE A 139 -17.25 -2.17 -14.59
C ILE A 139 -18.64 -1.55 -14.32
N GLY A 140 -18.83 -0.26 -14.61
CA GLY A 140 -20.12 0.41 -14.49
C GLY A 140 -20.80 0.28 -13.12
N ASP A 141 -22.13 0.26 -13.09
CA ASP A 141 -22.91 0.07 -11.86
C ASP A 141 -22.97 -1.41 -11.45
N VAL A 142 -22.19 -1.77 -10.43
CA VAL A 142 -22.15 -3.14 -9.91
C VAL A 142 -23.46 -3.60 -9.25
N ALA A 143 -24.39 -2.68 -8.94
CA ALA A 143 -25.71 -3.06 -8.45
C ALA A 143 -26.56 -3.77 -9.52
N THR A 144 -26.26 -3.56 -10.80
CA THR A 144 -27.00 -4.17 -11.93
C THR A 144 -26.45 -5.53 -12.34
N TYR A 145 -25.34 -5.99 -11.75
CA TYR A 145 -24.81 -7.32 -12.01
C TYR A 145 -25.72 -8.38 -11.37
N ALA A 146 -25.90 -9.54 -12.01
CA ALA A 146 -26.67 -10.62 -11.40
C ALA A 146 -25.81 -11.42 -10.40
N PRO A 147 -26.43 -11.94 -9.31
CA PRO A 147 -27.80 -11.65 -8.87
C PRO A 147 -27.99 -10.16 -8.53
N LEU A 148 -29.09 -9.54 -8.97
CA LEU A 148 -29.32 -8.10 -8.79
C LEU A 148 -29.23 -7.72 -7.31
N LEU A 149 -28.66 -6.54 -7.03
CA LEU A 149 -28.55 -6.08 -5.65
C LEU A 149 -29.93 -5.63 -5.14
N THR A 150 -30.55 -6.47 -4.30
CA THR A 150 -31.86 -6.21 -3.69
C THR A 150 -31.77 -5.46 -2.37
N VAL A 151 -30.56 -5.30 -1.81
CA VAL A 151 -30.34 -4.59 -0.54
C VAL A 151 -30.65 -3.09 -0.72
N VAL A 152 -31.42 -2.57 0.23
CA VAL A 152 -31.88 -1.18 0.33
C VAL A 152 -31.41 -0.57 1.66
N GLY A 153 -31.51 0.76 1.79
CA GLY A 153 -31.16 1.47 3.03
C GLY A 153 -29.65 1.60 3.26
N ASP A 154 -29.25 1.74 4.52
CA ASP A 154 -27.85 2.00 4.95
C ASP A 154 -26.87 0.91 4.45
N GLU A 155 -27.34 -0.32 4.29
CA GLU A 155 -26.51 -1.44 3.85
C GLU A 155 -26.22 -1.40 2.34
N ARG A 156 -26.96 -0.62 1.55
CA ARG A 156 -26.82 -0.59 0.10
C ARG A 156 -25.44 -0.09 -0.32
N GLU A 157 -24.95 0.99 0.28
CA GLU A 157 -23.63 1.55 -0.06
C GLU A 157 -22.51 0.55 0.24
N LEU A 158 -22.59 -0.12 1.40
CA LEU A 158 -21.66 -1.19 1.77
C LEU A 158 -21.70 -2.33 0.76
N ALA A 159 -22.89 -2.74 0.32
CA ALA A 159 -23.07 -3.80 -0.66
C ALA A 159 -22.47 -3.45 -2.03
N VAL A 160 -22.72 -2.22 -2.52
CA VAL A 160 -22.13 -1.72 -3.77
C VAL A 160 -20.62 -1.74 -3.69
N LYS A 161 -20.02 -1.17 -2.64
CA LYS A 161 -18.56 -1.15 -2.44
C LYS A 161 -17.96 -2.56 -2.32
N ALA A 162 -18.65 -3.49 -1.65
CA ALA A 162 -18.22 -4.88 -1.56
C ALA A 162 -18.24 -5.58 -2.93
N ARG A 163 -19.34 -5.44 -3.69
CA ARG A 163 -19.45 -6.02 -5.03
C ARG A 163 -18.45 -5.39 -6.00
N GLN A 164 -18.23 -4.08 -5.93
CA GLN A 164 -17.27 -3.37 -6.78
C GLN A 164 -15.87 -3.94 -6.66
N ARG A 165 -15.40 -4.23 -5.43
CA ARG A 165 -14.10 -4.87 -5.20
C ARG A 165 -13.98 -6.23 -5.86
N VAL A 166 -15.01 -7.07 -5.73
CA VAL A 166 -15.03 -8.39 -6.36
C VAL A 166 -14.97 -8.27 -7.88
N VAL A 167 -15.73 -7.34 -8.47
CA VAL A 167 -15.71 -7.13 -9.92
C VAL A 167 -14.36 -6.59 -10.38
N LEU A 168 -13.76 -5.61 -9.68
CA LEU A 168 -12.42 -5.09 -10.00
C LEU A 168 -11.36 -6.20 -9.95
N ALA A 169 -11.35 -7.01 -8.89
CA ALA A 169 -10.43 -8.12 -8.74
C ALA A 169 -10.61 -9.17 -9.85
N SER A 170 -11.87 -9.49 -10.21
CA SER A 170 -12.16 -10.38 -11.34
C SER A 170 -11.68 -9.77 -12.66
N CYS A 171 -11.95 -8.48 -12.87
CA CYS A 171 -11.65 -7.75 -14.10
C CYS A 171 -10.16 -7.70 -14.44
N ALA A 172 -9.29 -7.66 -13.42
CA ALA A 172 -7.84 -7.71 -13.62
C ALA A 172 -7.41 -8.91 -14.50
N THR A 173 -8.16 -10.01 -14.46
CA THR A 173 -7.89 -11.22 -15.26
C THR A 173 -8.65 -11.31 -16.58
N TRP A 174 -9.54 -10.35 -16.88
CA TRP A 174 -10.36 -10.37 -18.09
C TRP A 174 -9.53 -10.04 -19.32
N SER A 175 -9.83 -10.70 -20.43
CA SER A 175 -9.23 -10.38 -21.72
C SER A 175 -9.73 -9.03 -22.23
N ARG A 176 -8.95 -8.38 -23.09
CA ARG A 176 -9.32 -7.10 -23.70
C ARG A 176 -10.69 -7.13 -24.39
N PRO A 177 -11.07 -8.16 -25.19
CA PRO A 177 -12.41 -8.22 -25.79
C PRO A 177 -13.55 -8.21 -24.77
N ILE A 178 -13.35 -8.81 -23.59
CA ILE A 178 -14.33 -8.78 -22.51
C ILE A 178 -14.42 -7.37 -21.91
N ARG A 179 -13.28 -6.74 -21.58
CA ARG A 179 -13.25 -5.37 -21.05
C ARG A 179 -13.90 -4.37 -22.02
N LEU A 180 -13.60 -4.50 -23.32
CA LEU A 180 -14.20 -3.68 -24.37
C LEU A 180 -15.72 -3.87 -24.45
N CYS A 181 -16.21 -5.10 -24.31
CA CYS A 181 -17.65 -5.34 -24.23
C CYS A 181 -18.26 -4.51 -23.08
N PHE A 182 -17.71 -4.62 -21.87
CA PHE A 182 -18.23 -3.90 -20.70
C PHE A 182 -18.17 -2.37 -20.86
N GLN A 183 -17.21 -1.86 -21.63
CA GLN A 183 -17.11 -0.43 -21.96
C GLN A 183 -18.23 0.06 -22.88
N THR A 184 -18.61 -0.74 -23.89
CA THR A 184 -19.44 -0.27 -25.00
C THR A 184 -20.87 -0.82 -24.98
N THR A 185 -21.14 -1.83 -24.17
CA THR A 185 -22.37 -2.62 -24.24
C THR A 185 -22.97 -2.81 -22.84
N PRO A 186 -24.31 -2.89 -22.69
CA PRO A 186 -24.93 -3.10 -21.38
C PRO A 186 -24.37 -4.32 -20.63
N ILE A 187 -24.09 -4.12 -19.33
CA ILE A 187 -23.52 -5.13 -18.41
C ILE A 187 -24.13 -6.53 -18.55
N PRO A 188 -25.48 -6.71 -18.60
CA PRO A 188 -26.07 -8.05 -18.70
C PRO A 188 -25.64 -8.82 -19.96
N VAL A 189 -25.41 -8.11 -21.06
CA VAL A 189 -24.98 -8.72 -22.32
C VAL A 189 -23.53 -9.20 -22.20
N CYS A 190 -22.63 -8.36 -21.68
CA CYS A 190 -21.21 -8.69 -21.56
C CYS A 190 -20.91 -9.73 -20.50
N ARG A 191 -21.75 -9.82 -19.47
CA ARG A 191 -21.60 -10.88 -18.47
C ARG A 191 -21.69 -12.28 -19.08
N THR A 192 -22.54 -12.47 -20.09
CA THR A 192 -22.65 -13.76 -20.82
C THR A 192 -21.41 -14.10 -21.66
N LYS A 193 -20.47 -13.15 -21.82
CA LYS A 193 -19.18 -13.37 -22.50
C LYS A 193 -18.08 -13.80 -21.53
N LEU A 194 -18.32 -13.77 -20.22
CA LEU A 194 -17.38 -14.32 -19.25
C LEU A 194 -17.31 -15.84 -19.40
N PRO A 195 -16.12 -16.45 -19.23
CA PRO A 195 -16.00 -17.89 -19.06
C PRO A 195 -16.96 -18.39 -17.94
N PRO A 196 -17.63 -19.55 -18.12
CA PRO A 196 -18.64 -20.03 -17.17
C PRO A 196 -18.14 -20.17 -15.72
N ASP A 197 -16.90 -20.59 -15.54
CA ASP A 197 -16.23 -20.70 -14.25
C ASP A 197 -16.07 -19.33 -13.57
N ARG A 198 -15.74 -18.28 -14.34
CA ARG A 198 -15.61 -16.92 -13.84
C ARG A 198 -16.96 -16.30 -13.52
N GLU A 199 -17.98 -16.54 -14.36
CA GLU A 199 -19.34 -16.10 -14.06
C GLU A 199 -19.86 -16.76 -12.78
N ALA A 200 -19.65 -18.07 -12.61
CA ALA A 200 -20.03 -18.79 -11.41
C ALA A 200 -19.28 -18.28 -10.16
N ALA A 201 -17.96 -18.03 -10.27
CA ALA A 201 -17.16 -17.48 -9.17
C ALA A 201 -17.62 -16.07 -8.77
N LEU A 202 -17.97 -15.22 -9.73
CA LEU A 202 -18.51 -13.89 -9.48
C LEU A 202 -19.87 -13.95 -8.77
N ALA A 203 -20.78 -14.81 -9.26
CA ALA A 203 -22.09 -15.03 -8.65
C ALA A 203 -21.97 -15.59 -7.22
N ALA A 204 -21.08 -16.56 -6.99
CA ALA A 204 -20.81 -17.11 -5.66
C ALA A 204 -20.26 -16.04 -4.69
N SER A 205 -19.38 -15.18 -5.18
CA SER A 205 -18.84 -14.06 -4.40
C SER A 205 -19.94 -13.05 -4.02
N PHE A 206 -20.85 -12.72 -4.93
CA PHE A 206 -22.01 -11.87 -4.63
C PHE A 206 -22.96 -12.52 -3.63
N ALA A 207 -23.25 -13.81 -3.77
CA ALA A 207 -24.08 -14.53 -2.80
C ALA A 207 -23.46 -14.53 -1.39
N SER A 208 -22.13 -14.65 -1.30
CA SER A 208 -21.40 -14.54 -0.02
C SER A 208 -21.55 -13.14 0.60
N ILE A 209 -21.41 -12.09 -0.22
CA ILE A 209 -21.63 -10.70 0.22
C ILE A 209 -23.07 -10.50 0.71
N ASP A 210 -24.06 -10.96 -0.05
CA ASP A 210 -25.47 -10.83 0.31
C ASP A 210 -25.79 -11.59 1.61
N ALA A 211 -25.18 -12.76 1.82
CA ALA A 211 -25.30 -13.51 3.07
C ALA A 211 -24.71 -12.75 4.27
N VAL A 212 -23.56 -12.08 4.10
CA VAL A 212 -22.98 -11.19 5.14
C VAL A 212 -23.92 -10.04 5.45
N LEU A 213 -24.47 -9.38 4.42
CA LEU A 213 -25.41 -8.27 4.58
C LEU A 213 -26.70 -8.70 5.28
N GLY A 214 -27.21 -9.90 4.99
CA GLY A 214 -28.35 -10.48 5.70
C GLY A 214 -28.09 -10.70 7.20
N ARG A 215 -26.87 -11.14 7.56
CA ARG A 215 -26.46 -11.24 8.97
C ARG A 215 -26.37 -9.87 9.64
N ILE A 216 -25.83 -8.87 8.94
CA ILE A 216 -25.75 -7.49 9.44
C ILE A 216 -27.13 -6.91 9.71
N ALA A 217 -28.04 -7.00 8.73
CA ALA A 217 -29.41 -6.52 8.88
C ALA A 217 -30.13 -7.22 10.05
N THR A 218 -29.88 -8.51 10.25
CA THR A 218 -30.42 -9.28 11.39
C THR A 218 -29.84 -8.81 12.72
N ALA A 219 -28.52 -8.61 12.79
CA ALA A 219 -27.85 -8.18 14.01
C ALA A 219 -28.18 -6.72 14.39
N LYS A 220 -28.42 -5.82 13.43
CA LYS A 220 -28.88 -4.43 13.70
C LYS A 220 -30.23 -4.37 14.42
N LYS A 221 -31.06 -5.41 14.33
CA LYS A 221 -32.34 -5.52 15.06
C LYS A 221 -32.15 -5.79 16.56
N LYS A 222 -30.97 -6.23 16.98
CA LYS A 222 -30.62 -6.44 18.40
C LYS A 222 -30.38 -5.08 19.08
N PRO A 223 -30.40 -5.01 20.43
CA PRO A 223 -30.09 -3.77 21.15
C PRO A 223 -28.70 -3.24 20.78
N ALA A 224 -28.55 -1.91 20.67
CA ALA A 224 -27.29 -1.29 20.26
C ALA A 224 -26.08 -1.65 21.14
N ALA A 225 -26.31 -1.96 22.42
CA ALA A 225 -25.28 -2.45 23.33
C ALA A 225 -24.63 -3.76 22.87
N THR A 226 -25.30 -4.55 22.02
CA THR A 226 -24.74 -5.81 21.46
C THR A 226 -23.73 -5.55 20.34
N TYR A 227 -23.66 -4.32 19.82
CA TYR A 227 -22.74 -3.91 18.77
C TYR A 227 -22.10 -2.55 19.04
N ASP A 228 -21.93 -2.18 20.31
CA ASP A 228 -21.15 -1.00 20.66
C ASP A 228 -19.65 -1.22 20.38
N CYS A 229 -18.85 -0.15 20.46
CA CYS A 229 -17.41 -0.25 20.19
C CYS A 229 -16.71 -1.26 21.11
N LYS A 230 -17.19 -1.46 22.35
CA LYS A 230 -16.60 -2.42 23.29
C LYS A 230 -16.88 -3.85 22.84
N ALA A 231 -18.10 -4.15 22.41
CA ALA A 231 -18.50 -5.45 21.88
C ALA A 231 -17.70 -5.80 20.61
N VAL A 232 -17.55 -4.85 19.68
CA VAL A 232 -16.73 -4.99 18.47
C VAL A 232 -15.31 -5.39 18.83
N VAL A 233 -14.65 -4.60 19.68
CA VAL A 233 -13.25 -4.81 20.09
C VAL A 233 -13.08 -6.13 20.83
N ALA A 234 -13.99 -6.46 21.74
CA ALA A 234 -13.94 -7.71 22.51
C ALA A 234 -14.03 -8.94 21.61
N ARG A 235 -14.85 -8.89 20.55
CA ARG A 235 -14.99 -9.97 19.57
C ARG A 235 -13.77 -10.05 18.66
N HIS A 236 -13.38 -8.93 18.04
CA HIS A 236 -12.29 -8.85 17.06
C HIS A 236 -10.97 -9.28 17.68
N TYR A 237 -10.65 -8.78 18.87
CA TYR A 237 -9.44 -9.12 19.62
C TYR A 237 -9.70 -10.14 20.74
N SER A 238 -10.67 -11.04 20.56
CA SER A 238 -10.87 -12.16 21.49
C SER A 238 -9.64 -13.08 21.51
N ASP A 239 -9.41 -13.78 22.62
CA ASP A 239 -8.24 -14.67 22.75
C ASP A 239 -8.22 -15.76 21.65
N GLY A 240 -9.40 -16.20 21.21
CA GLY A 240 -9.56 -17.12 20.09
C GLY A 240 -9.16 -16.53 18.74
N ALA A 241 -9.47 -15.25 18.47
CA ALA A 241 -9.07 -14.56 17.25
C ALA A 241 -7.55 -14.36 17.16
N TRP A 242 -6.88 -14.22 18.31
CA TRP A 242 -5.42 -14.14 18.40
C TRP A 242 -4.69 -15.50 18.32
N LYS A 243 -5.41 -16.62 18.23
CA LYS A 243 -4.77 -17.94 18.17
C LYS A 243 -3.98 -18.08 16.86
N GLY A 244 -2.70 -18.47 16.93
CA GLY A 244 -1.82 -18.53 15.77
C GLY A 244 -1.39 -17.16 15.22
N LYS A 245 -1.83 -16.05 15.83
CA LYS A 245 -1.45 -14.68 15.46
C LYS A 245 -0.50 -14.10 16.50
N ALA A 246 0.58 -13.48 16.05
CA ALA A 246 1.64 -12.95 16.90
C ALA A 246 2.15 -13.96 17.95
N GLU A 247 2.18 -15.25 17.61
CA GLU A 247 2.90 -16.23 18.42
C GLU A 247 4.38 -15.88 18.32
N LEU A 248 4.99 -15.55 19.47
CA LEU A 248 6.42 -15.32 19.53
C LEU A 248 7.13 -16.64 19.16
N PRO A 249 8.26 -16.59 18.45
CA PRO A 249 8.98 -17.78 18.04
C PRO A 249 9.20 -18.71 19.23
N LYS A 250 8.76 -19.97 19.09
CA LYS A 250 8.99 -20.99 20.12
C LYS A 250 10.48 -21.31 20.13
N ASN A 251 11.23 -20.67 21.02
CA ASN A 251 12.60 -21.07 21.29
C ASN A 251 12.55 -22.29 22.21
N PRO A 252 12.92 -23.50 21.74
CA PRO A 252 12.88 -24.71 22.57
C PRO A 252 13.85 -24.65 23.76
N LYS A 253 14.79 -23.70 23.76
CA LYS A 253 15.73 -23.44 24.85
C LYS A 253 15.31 -22.26 25.74
N ALA A 254 14.14 -21.66 25.53
CA ALA A 254 13.68 -20.55 26.35
C ALA A 254 13.49 -21.00 27.80
N THR A 255 14.05 -20.21 28.71
CA THR A 255 13.83 -20.35 30.14
C THR A 255 12.38 -20.03 30.51
N ARG A 256 11.93 -20.50 31.68
CA ARG A 256 10.60 -20.16 32.22
C ARG A 256 10.39 -18.65 32.34
N ALA A 257 11.44 -17.89 32.68
CA ALA A 257 11.39 -16.44 32.79
C ALA A 257 11.17 -15.77 31.42
N GLU A 258 11.85 -16.23 30.38
CA GLU A 258 11.66 -15.73 29.02
C GLU A 258 10.25 -16.04 28.50
N LEU A 259 9.75 -17.26 28.72
CA LEU A 259 8.37 -17.63 28.35
C LEU A 259 7.33 -16.76 29.08
N ALA A 260 7.57 -16.45 30.37
CA ALA A 260 6.70 -15.54 31.12
C ALA A 260 6.74 -14.11 30.57
N LYS A 261 7.93 -13.62 30.19
CA LYS A 261 8.11 -12.31 29.55
C LYS A 261 7.38 -12.25 28.21
N GLN A 262 7.55 -13.26 27.36
CA GLN A 262 6.85 -13.38 26.07
C GLN A 262 5.32 -13.40 26.25
N ALA A 263 4.80 -14.11 27.25
CA ALA A 263 3.38 -14.12 27.56
C ALA A 263 2.87 -12.74 28.02
N ALA A 264 3.67 -12.02 28.83
CA ALA A 264 3.35 -10.67 29.27
C ALA A 264 3.36 -9.67 28.10
N GLU A 265 4.35 -9.74 27.22
CA GLU A 265 4.43 -8.92 25.99
C GLU A 265 3.23 -9.19 25.07
N ARG A 266 2.88 -10.46 24.85
CA ARG A 266 1.67 -10.81 24.07
C ARG A 266 0.41 -10.23 24.71
N LYS A 267 0.25 -10.33 26.04
CA LYS A 267 -0.89 -9.75 26.75
C LYS A 267 -0.94 -8.22 26.57
N GLN A 268 0.21 -7.55 26.60
CA GLN A 268 0.31 -6.11 26.37
C GLN A 268 -0.09 -5.75 24.93
N LEU A 269 0.42 -6.45 23.92
CA LEU A 269 0.06 -6.23 22.51
C LEU A 269 -1.45 -6.39 22.25
N ILE A 270 -2.08 -7.37 22.90
CA ILE A 270 -3.54 -7.57 22.85
C ILE A 270 -4.26 -6.38 23.48
N ALA A 271 -3.82 -5.94 24.66
CA ALA A 271 -4.43 -4.81 25.37
C ALA A 271 -4.30 -3.51 24.58
N ASP A 272 -3.12 -3.24 24.01
CA ASP A 272 -2.85 -2.05 23.20
C ASP A 272 -3.64 -2.06 21.89
N SER A 273 -3.76 -3.23 21.24
CA SER A 273 -4.59 -3.37 20.02
C SER A 273 -6.07 -3.15 20.32
N ARG A 274 -6.56 -3.70 21.44
CA ARG A 274 -7.93 -3.46 21.91
C ARG A 274 -8.15 -1.96 22.18
N LYS A 275 -7.21 -1.31 22.87
CA LYS A 275 -7.30 0.13 23.15
C LYS A 275 -7.31 0.96 21.86
N ALA A 276 -6.38 0.71 20.94
CA ALA A 276 -6.27 1.45 19.69
C ALA A 276 -7.57 1.38 18.85
N MET A 277 -8.15 0.18 18.71
CA MET A 277 -9.40 0.01 17.97
C MET A 277 -10.61 0.62 18.70
N LEU A 278 -10.65 0.54 20.04
CA LEU A 278 -11.71 1.18 20.83
C LEU A 278 -11.68 2.70 20.68
N ASP A 279 -10.49 3.29 20.80
CA ASP A 279 -10.26 4.73 20.67
C ASP A 279 -10.70 5.21 19.27
N ALA A 280 -10.27 4.51 18.21
CA ALA A 280 -10.67 4.85 16.84
C ALA A 280 -12.17 4.66 16.58
N CYS A 281 -12.77 3.55 17.02
CA CYS A 281 -14.21 3.32 16.86
C CYS A 281 -15.04 4.43 17.51
N THR A 282 -14.57 4.93 18.66
CA THR A 282 -15.23 6.00 19.40
C THR A 282 -14.99 7.37 18.77
N ALA A 283 -13.73 7.70 18.45
CA ALA A 283 -13.34 8.99 17.89
C ALA A 283 -13.90 9.22 16.48
N GLU A 284 -13.94 8.19 15.65
CA GLU A 284 -14.48 8.23 14.29
C GLU A 284 -16.00 8.00 14.24
N ALA A 285 -16.64 7.86 15.41
CA ALA A 285 -18.09 7.67 15.56
C ALA A 285 -18.66 6.61 14.59
N TRP A 286 -18.06 5.42 14.56
CA TRP A 286 -18.39 4.39 13.57
C TRP A 286 -19.90 4.13 13.49
N PRO A 287 -20.50 4.12 12.28
CA PRO A 287 -21.93 3.90 12.14
C PRO A 287 -22.33 2.49 12.59
N ALA A 288 -23.60 2.31 12.95
CA ALA A 288 -24.11 1.01 13.41
C ALA A 288 -23.85 -0.11 12.40
N THR A 289 -24.07 0.15 11.11
CA THR A 289 -23.80 -0.81 10.04
C THR A 289 -22.34 -1.25 10.04
N GLN A 290 -21.38 -0.33 10.23
CA GLN A 290 -19.97 -0.69 10.30
C GLN A 290 -19.67 -1.55 11.53
N ARG A 291 -20.11 -1.15 12.72
CA ARG A 291 -19.86 -1.91 13.96
C ARG A 291 -20.43 -3.33 13.88
N VAL A 292 -21.64 -3.47 13.37
CA VAL A 292 -22.27 -4.78 13.16
C VAL A 292 -21.53 -5.59 12.10
N CYS A 293 -21.07 -4.95 11.02
CA CYS A 293 -20.29 -5.62 9.99
C CYS A 293 -18.99 -6.22 10.58
N GLU A 294 -18.25 -5.47 11.40
CA GLU A 294 -17.04 -6.00 12.07
C GLU A 294 -17.34 -7.24 12.93
N LEU A 295 -18.52 -7.29 13.57
CA LEU A 295 -18.94 -8.43 14.39
C LEU A 295 -19.36 -9.67 13.59
N GLU A 296 -20.08 -9.49 12.49
CA GLU A 296 -20.78 -10.56 11.76
C GLU A 296 -20.11 -10.96 10.42
N GLY A 297 -19.31 -10.05 9.86
CA GLY A 297 -18.68 -10.17 8.54
C GLY A 297 -17.20 -10.55 8.55
N GLY A 298 -16.59 -10.69 9.74
CA GLY A 298 -15.18 -11.07 9.88
C GLY A 298 -14.17 -9.97 9.51
N GLY A 299 -14.59 -8.71 9.57
CA GLY A 299 -13.76 -7.51 9.37
C GLY A 299 -13.35 -7.20 7.93
N GLU A 300 -12.70 -8.12 7.22
CA GLU A 300 -12.14 -7.83 5.87
C GLU A 300 -13.22 -7.49 4.83
N THR A 301 -14.34 -8.20 4.85
CA THR A 301 -15.48 -7.95 3.94
C THR A 301 -16.08 -6.56 4.17
N CYS A 302 -16.02 -6.09 5.42
CA CYS A 302 -16.74 -4.91 5.91
C CYS A 302 -16.00 -3.60 5.70
N ALA A 303 -14.69 -3.70 5.59
CA ALA A 303 -13.83 -2.54 5.59
C ALA A 303 -12.56 -2.82 4.77
N PRO A 304 -12.61 -2.63 3.44
CA PRO A 304 -11.40 -2.71 2.61
C PRO A 304 -10.34 -1.75 3.16
N GLY A 305 -9.10 -2.21 3.24
CA GLY A 305 -7.99 -1.43 3.80
C GLY A 305 -7.97 -1.34 5.33
N ARG A 306 -9.03 -1.73 6.05
CA ARG A 306 -8.98 -1.78 7.53
C ARG A 306 -8.48 -3.08 8.11
N GLY A 307 -8.50 -4.20 7.37
CA GLY A 307 -7.84 -5.44 7.84
C GLY A 307 -6.35 -5.23 8.15
N VAL A 308 -5.76 -4.30 7.40
CA VAL A 308 -4.41 -3.77 7.52
C VAL A 308 -4.26 -2.91 8.79
N ARG A 309 -5.19 -1.98 9.06
CA ARG A 309 -5.19 -1.16 10.30
C ARG A 309 -5.49 -1.94 11.57
N TRP A 310 -6.41 -2.89 11.52
CA TRP A 310 -6.89 -3.70 12.66
C TRP A 310 -6.36 -5.14 12.63
N GLY A 311 -5.17 -5.32 12.06
CA GLY A 311 -4.47 -6.61 12.06
C GLY A 311 -4.15 -7.11 13.47
N PHE A 312 -3.34 -8.16 13.54
CA PHE A 312 -2.89 -8.77 14.79
C PHE A 312 -1.36 -8.70 14.89
N PRO A 313 -0.79 -7.68 15.58
CA PRO A 313 -1.46 -6.59 16.30
C PRO A 313 -2.00 -5.49 15.37
N ALA A 314 -2.76 -4.54 15.95
CA ALA A 314 -3.21 -3.34 15.23
C ALA A 314 -2.00 -2.59 14.64
N ALA A 315 -2.16 -1.92 13.49
CA ALA A 315 -1.06 -1.23 12.78
C ALA A 315 -0.34 -0.18 13.64
N SER A 316 -1.07 0.49 14.53
CA SER A 316 -0.50 1.48 15.46
C SER A 316 0.19 0.86 16.68
N VAL A 317 0.19 -0.47 16.80
CA VAL A 317 0.78 -1.21 17.92
C VAL A 317 2.05 -1.88 17.44
N THR A 318 3.18 -1.26 17.74
CA THR A 318 4.50 -1.73 17.33
C THR A 318 4.94 -2.95 18.13
N THR A 319 5.30 -4.04 17.45
CA THR A 319 6.02 -5.17 18.05
C THR A 319 7.51 -4.88 18.07
N LYS A 320 8.17 -5.13 19.20
CA LYS A 320 9.64 -5.11 19.23
C LYS A 320 10.18 -6.35 18.52
N THR A 321 11.02 -6.12 17.52
CA THR A 321 11.80 -7.12 16.78
C THR A 321 13.06 -7.53 17.53
N GLY A 322 13.54 -6.69 18.45
CA GLY A 322 14.83 -6.86 19.13
C GLY A 322 16.01 -6.28 18.35
N ILE A 323 15.78 -5.71 17.16
CA ILE A 323 16.74 -4.94 16.38
C ILE A 323 16.31 -3.47 16.46
N ALA A 324 17.13 -2.62 17.08
CA ALA A 324 16.75 -1.24 17.41
C ALA A 324 16.32 -0.42 16.18
N GLU A 325 17.02 -0.59 15.06
CA GLU A 325 16.74 0.09 13.80
C GLU A 325 15.40 -0.34 13.20
N CYS A 326 15.05 -1.62 13.30
CA CYS A 326 13.76 -2.14 12.84
C CYS A 326 12.61 -1.71 13.76
N ASP A 327 12.87 -1.60 15.06
CA ASP A 327 11.91 -1.07 16.01
C ASP A 327 11.63 0.42 15.75
N SER A 328 12.67 1.21 15.38
CA SER A 328 12.51 2.61 14.93
C SER A 328 11.70 2.70 13.65
N TYR A 329 12.07 1.91 12.63
CA TYR A 329 11.35 1.87 11.36
C TYR A 329 9.87 1.53 11.55
N SER A 330 9.55 0.54 12.40
CA SER A 330 8.18 0.15 12.72
C SER A 330 7.37 1.29 13.34
N GLN A 331 7.99 2.11 14.20
CA GLN A 331 7.36 3.29 14.80
C GLN A 331 7.09 4.37 13.74
N THR A 332 8.04 4.61 12.85
CA THR A 332 7.88 5.59 11.76
C THR A 332 6.81 5.15 10.76
N VAL A 333 6.70 3.85 10.46
CA VAL A 333 5.59 3.30 9.64
C VAL A 333 4.24 3.56 10.32
N ALA A 334 4.13 3.30 11.63
CA ALA A 334 2.90 3.60 12.37
C ALA A 334 2.57 5.11 12.33
N ALA A 335 3.58 5.98 12.46
CA ALA A 335 3.41 7.43 12.36
C ALA A 335 3.00 7.88 10.95
N TRP A 336 3.58 7.30 9.90
CA TRP A 336 3.19 7.52 8.50
C TRP A 336 1.71 7.19 8.26
N ILE A 337 1.27 6.02 8.72
CA ILE A 337 -0.13 5.58 8.59
C ILE A 337 -1.07 6.50 9.39
N GLY A 338 -0.63 6.97 10.54
CA GLY A 338 -1.36 7.93 11.36
C GLY A 338 -1.47 9.34 10.77
N CYS A 339 -0.64 9.71 9.78
CA CYS A 339 -0.63 11.06 9.25
C CYS A 339 -1.78 11.33 8.28
N ASP A 340 -2.64 12.30 8.58
CA ASP A 340 -3.80 12.68 7.74
C ASP A 340 -3.42 13.25 6.36
N LYS A 341 -2.16 13.66 6.17
CA LYS A 341 -1.65 14.19 4.90
C LYS A 341 -1.27 13.10 3.91
N VAL A 342 -1.11 11.87 4.37
CA VAL A 342 -0.78 10.74 3.48
C VAL A 342 -2.07 10.22 2.84
N PRO A 343 -2.15 10.09 1.50
CA PRO A 343 -3.30 9.49 0.83
C PRO A 343 -3.56 8.06 1.32
N GLN A 344 -4.83 7.67 1.47
CA GLN A 344 -5.20 6.34 2.01
C GLN A 344 -4.55 5.19 1.21
N GLN A 345 -4.50 5.30 -0.12
CA GLN A 345 -3.85 4.30 -0.98
C GLN A 345 -2.38 4.09 -0.61
N ALA A 346 -1.64 5.16 -0.31
CA ALA A 346 -0.25 5.08 0.10
C ALA A 346 -0.08 4.50 1.52
N LYS A 347 -1.04 4.78 2.43
CA LYS A 347 -1.07 4.14 3.76
C LYS A 347 -1.28 2.64 3.65
N ASP A 348 -2.25 2.23 2.84
CA ASP A 348 -2.58 0.82 2.62
C ASP A 348 -1.39 0.08 1.99
N ALA A 349 -0.75 0.66 0.97
CA ALA A 349 0.43 0.10 0.32
C ALA A 349 1.62 -0.02 1.29
N MET A 350 1.89 1.02 2.08
CA MET A 350 2.98 1.01 3.05
C MET A 350 2.77 -0.06 4.12
N GLN A 351 1.55 -0.18 4.67
CA GLN A 351 1.28 -1.19 5.68
C GLN A 351 1.33 -2.61 5.09
N GLN A 352 0.86 -2.83 3.86
CA GLN A 352 1.03 -4.13 3.18
C GLN A 352 2.52 -4.49 3.01
N ALA A 353 3.34 -3.55 2.56
CA ALA A 353 4.77 -3.74 2.41
C ALA A 353 5.44 -4.03 3.77
N PHE A 354 5.06 -3.29 4.81
CA PHE A 354 5.57 -3.49 6.16
C PHE A 354 5.12 -4.83 6.77
N ASP A 355 3.88 -5.26 6.56
CA ASP A 355 3.38 -6.55 7.03
C ASP A 355 4.16 -7.72 6.40
N ALA A 356 4.41 -7.64 5.09
CA ALA A 356 5.24 -8.62 4.38
C ALA A 356 6.69 -8.63 4.92
N MET A 357 7.25 -7.45 5.21
CA MET A 357 8.60 -7.33 5.76
C MET A 357 8.69 -7.80 7.21
N ARG A 358 7.67 -7.55 8.04
CA ARG A 358 7.66 -7.88 9.47
C ARG A 358 7.84 -9.37 9.74
N ASP A 359 7.35 -10.23 8.86
CA ASP A 359 7.54 -11.67 9.01
C ASP A 359 9.01 -12.08 8.80
N SER A 360 9.78 -11.34 7.99
CA SER A 360 11.24 -11.52 7.89
C SER A 360 11.98 -11.10 9.17
N PHE A 361 11.47 -10.08 9.89
CA PHE A 361 12.09 -9.64 11.14
C PHE A 361 12.05 -10.71 12.22
N LYS A 362 10.97 -11.51 12.26
CA LYS A 362 10.78 -12.57 13.26
C LYS A 362 11.74 -13.75 13.07
N THR A 363 12.21 -13.97 11.84
CA THR A 363 13.07 -15.11 11.49
C THR A 363 14.54 -14.72 11.38
N ALA A 364 14.84 -13.43 11.21
CA ALA A 364 16.20 -12.92 11.17
C ALA A 364 16.92 -13.15 12.50
N THR A 365 17.85 -14.09 12.51
CA THR A 365 18.70 -14.39 13.67
C THR A 365 20.16 -14.48 13.26
N GLY A 366 21.07 -14.27 14.23
CA GLY A 366 22.51 -14.41 14.02
C GLY A 366 23.06 -13.49 12.92
N ALA A 367 23.66 -14.09 11.89
CA ALA A 367 24.39 -13.37 10.84
C ALA A 367 23.53 -12.43 9.97
N GLN A 368 22.20 -12.61 9.95
CA GLN A 368 21.29 -11.77 9.14
C GLN A 368 20.93 -10.45 9.84
N ALA A 369 21.07 -10.37 11.16
CA ALA A 369 20.62 -9.20 11.93
C ALA A 369 21.30 -7.87 11.51
N PRO A 370 22.62 -7.80 11.24
CA PRO A 370 23.25 -6.54 10.82
C PRO A 370 22.78 -6.02 9.46
N ALA A 371 22.54 -6.92 8.50
CA ALA A 371 22.02 -6.56 7.18
C ALA A 371 20.59 -6.03 7.29
N LEU A 372 19.77 -6.70 8.11
CA LEU A 372 18.40 -6.28 8.37
C LEU A 372 18.34 -4.92 9.10
N ALA A 373 19.18 -4.72 10.13
CA ALA A 373 19.31 -3.46 10.83
C ALA A 373 19.63 -2.30 9.87
N SER A 374 20.58 -2.53 8.95
CA SER A 374 20.95 -1.54 7.93
C SER A 374 19.79 -1.20 6.98
N ALA A 375 19.06 -2.22 6.52
CA ALA A 375 17.89 -2.02 5.66
C ALA A 375 16.77 -1.26 6.39
N CYS A 376 16.47 -1.64 7.64
CA CYS A 376 15.49 -0.96 8.48
C CYS A 376 15.88 0.51 8.72
N LYS A 377 17.16 0.79 8.97
CA LYS A 377 17.66 2.15 9.13
C LYS A 377 17.44 3.00 7.86
N GLN A 378 17.79 2.45 6.70
CA GLN A 378 17.58 3.15 5.42
C GLN A 378 16.08 3.42 5.17
N GLY A 379 15.23 2.43 5.44
CA GLY A 379 13.77 2.59 5.36
C GLY A 379 13.25 3.65 6.33
N ASP A 380 13.74 3.68 7.56
CA ASP A 380 13.40 4.69 8.58
C ASP A 380 13.78 6.09 8.10
N ASP A 381 15.03 6.28 7.70
CA ASP A 381 15.55 7.58 7.24
C ASP A 381 14.74 8.10 6.03
N ALA A 382 14.48 7.23 5.04
CA ALA A 382 13.67 7.56 3.86
C ALA A 382 12.22 7.94 4.22
N LEU A 383 11.59 7.17 5.11
CA LEU A 383 10.21 7.43 5.51
C LEU A 383 10.10 8.73 6.31
N ARG A 384 11.04 8.99 7.23
CA ARG A 384 11.10 10.26 7.97
C ARG A 384 11.29 11.46 7.04
N GLN A 385 12.07 11.31 5.96
CA GLN A 385 12.23 12.37 4.96
C GLN A 385 10.91 12.62 4.21
N ALA A 386 10.23 11.56 3.77
CA ALA A 386 8.93 11.66 3.11
C ALA A 386 7.84 12.24 4.04
N MET A 387 7.87 11.91 5.34
CA MET A 387 6.96 12.49 6.32
C MET A 387 7.16 14.00 6.44
N ARG A 388 8.42 14.46 6.53
CA ARG A 388 8.71 15.90 6.62
C ARG A 388 8.26 16.66 5.39
N SER A 389 8.40 16.11 4.18
CA SER A 389 7.96 16.78 2.95
C SER A 389 6.44 16.93 2.87
N LEU A 390 5.69 16.00 3.48
CA LEU A 390 4.23 16.06 3.60
C LEU A 390 3.73 16.88 4.81
N GLY A 391 4.63 17.38 5.65
CA GLY A 391 4.29 18.08 6.89
C GLY A 391 3.78 17.15 8.01
N CYS A 392 4.12 15.86 7.95
CA CYS A 392 3.85 14.89 9.01
C CYS A 392 4.97 14.90 10.06
N THR A 393 4.61 14.72 11.34
CA THR A 393 5.59 14.53 12.42
C THR A 393 6.04 13.06 12.44
N PRO A 394 7.34 12.78 12.24
CA PRO A 394 7.88 11.42 12.24
C PRO A 394 8.14 10.86 13.65
#